data_AF-A0A6J4KHW1-F1
#
_entry.id   AF-A0A6J4KHW1-F1
#
_cell.length_a   1.000
_cell.length_b   1.000
_cell.length_c   1.000
_cell.angle_alpha   90.00
_cell.angle_beta   90.00
_cell.angle_gamma   90.00
#
_symmetry.space_group_name_H-M   'P 1'
#
loop_
_entity.id
_entity.type
_entity.pdbx_description
1 polymer ?
#
loop_
_entity_poly.entity_id
_entity_poly.type
_entity_poly.pdbx_seq_one_letter_code
_entity_poly.pdbx_strand_id
1 'polypeptide(L)'
;MEVRTAPRPHAVPLEGPAAVLGLCGAAAAFLVSAWLFLAPGLIGAAGLGRTASLIWTAASATPLPLAAAERTLVLSYVESYRANDALVEVRPGVEAKRSNVEGVRLDGRTVYYDVLSHQSFGPLRSGRVGRDDVHILSREGDGPVAVVIYALKR
;
A
#
# COMPACT_ATOMS: atom_id res chain seq x y z
N MET A 1 19.48 -52.75 -48.88
CA MET A 1 18.72 -52.35 -50.08
C MET A 1 17.60 -51.46 -49.58
N GLU A 2 17.39 -50.21 -49.97
CA GLU A 2 17.97 -49.36 -51.02
C GLU A 2 18.39 -48.01 -50.42
N VAL A 3 19.45 -47.47 -50.99
CA VAL A 3 20.02 -46.15 -50.76
C VAL A 3 19.30 -45.16 -51.66
N ARG A 4 18.81 -44.03 -51.13
CA ARG A 4 18.55 -42.84 -51.94
C ARG A 4 19.17 -41.60 -51.31
N THR A 5 20.17 -41.11 -52.03
CA THR A 5 21.02 -39.95 -51.82
C THR A 5 20.30 -38.62 -52.05
N ALA A 6 20.70 -37.61 -51.29
CA ALA A 6 20.34 -36.19 -51.42
C ALA A 6 20.81 -35.54 -52.74
N PRO A 7 20.36 -34.30 -53.04
CA PRO A 7 21.33 -33.21 -52.97
C PRO A 7 20.81 -31.90 -52.32
N ARG A 8 21.76 -31.12 -51.77
CA ARG A 8 21.64 -29.74 -51.26
C ARG A 8 21.67 -28.69 -52.42
N PRO A 9 21.95 -27.39 -52.18
CA PRO A 9 21.00 -26.28 -52.06
C PRO A 9 21.17 -25.21 -53.17
N HIS A 10 20.21 -24.30 -53.33
CA HIS A 10 20.47 -23.01 -53.99
C HIS A 10 19.84 -21.86 -53.21
N ALA A 11 20.58 -20.76 -53.19
CA ALA A 11 20.43 -19.59 -52.36
C ALA A 11 19.76 -18.41 -53.10
N VAL A 12 19.72 -17.29 -52.37
CA VAL A 12 19.65 -15.86 -52.77
C VAL A 12 18.27 -15.24 -53.12
N PRO A 13 18.13 -13.91 -52.96
CA PRO A 13 17.01 -13.28 -52.25
C PRO A 13 16.21 -12.35 -53.20
N LEU A 14 15.15 -11.74 -52.71
CA LEU A 14 14.51 -10.59 -53.36
C LEU A 14 14.37 -9.53 -52.26
N GLU A 15 15.15 -8.44 -52.26
CA GLU A 15 14.88 -7.21 -53.03
C GLU A 15 13.38 -6.85 -52.93
N GLY A 16 12.93 -5.75 -52.34
CA GLY A 16 13.49 -4.49 -51.92
C GLY A 16 12.29 -3.54 -51.63
N PRO A 17 12.53 -2.32 -51.16
CA PRO A 17 11.49 -1.42 -50.66
C PRO A 17 10.93 -0.51 -51.76
N ALA A 18 9.61 -0.41 -51.81
CA ALA A 18 8.83 0.62 -52.51
C ALA A 18 7.53 0.75 -51.72
N ALA A 19 6.90 1.89 -51.49
CA ALA A 19 7.08 3.30 -51.78
C ALA A 19 6.12 4.00 -50.78
N VAL A 20 6.28 5.24 -50.33
CA VAL A 20 6.04 6.45 -51.11
C VAL A 20 6.50 7.63 -50.25
N LEU A 21 7.37 8.45 -50.85
CA LEU A 21 7.67 9.82 -50.47
C LEU A 21 6.38 10.66 -50.40
N GLY A 22 6.23 11.41 -49.30
CA GLY A 22 5.37 12.60 -49.24
C GLY A 22 6.12 13.71 -48.51
N LEU A 23 7.14 14.26 -49.17
CA LEU A 23 7.90 15.44 -48.73
C LEU A 23 7.26 16.70 -49.35
N CYS A 24 7.36 17.82 -48.63
CA CYS A 24 7.28 19.21 -49.10
C CYS A 24 5.93 19.94 -49.16
N GLY A 25 5.68 20.71 -48.09
CA GLY A 25 5.15 22.08 -48.14
C GLY A 25 5.54 22.80 -46.84
N ALA A 26 6.75 23.35 -46.71
CA ALA A 26 7.04 24.77 -46.94
C ALA A 26 6.01 25.70 -46.26
N ALA A 27 6.26 26.16 -45.04
CA ALA A 27 6.97 27.41 -44.72
C ALA A 27 6.22 28.70 -45.10
N ALA A 28 5.65 29.38 -44.08
CA ALA A 28 5.49 30.84 -43.93
C ALA A 28 4.53 31.10 -42.75
N ALA A 29 4.99 31.52 -41.56
CA ALA A 29 5.37 32.89 -41.19
C ALA A 29 4.16 33.84 -40.99
N PHE A 30 3.96 34.21 -39.71
CA PHE A 30 3.33 35.44 -39.18
C PHE A 30 1.80 35.62 -39.32
N LEU A 31 1.10 35.80 -38.19
CA LEU A 31 0.55 37.09 -37.72
C LEU A 31 -0.44 36.91 -36.54
N VAL A 32 -0.14 37.59 -35.42
CA VAL A 32 -1.09 38.38 -34.59
C VAL A 32 -2.17 37.58 -33.83
N SER A 33 -2.15 37.47 -32.50
CA SER A 33 -2.58 38.59 -31.64
C SER A 33 -2.23 38.34 -30.17
N ALA A 34 -1.28 39.13 -29.66
CA ALA A 34 -1.18 39.44 -28.26
C ALA A 34 -2.35 40.36 -27.88
N TRP A 35 -3.32 39.86 -27.12
CA TRP A 35 -4.29 40.69 -26.40
C TRP A 35 -3.84 40.79 -24.95
N LEU A 36 -2.82 41.60 -24.74
CA LEU A 36 -2.50 42.19 -23.45
C LEU A 36 -2.91 43.65 -23.52
N PHE A 37 -4.13 44.00 -23.11
CA PHE A 37 -4.43 45.39 -22.74
C PHE A 37 -5.50 45.47 -21.65
N LEU A 38 -5.04 45.94 -20.49
CA LEU A 38 -5.69 46.89 -19.58
C LEU A 38 -7.06 46.55 -18.98
N ALA A 39 -7.03 46.16 -17.70
CA ALA A 39 -7.87 46.81 -16.70
C ALA A 39 -7.09 46.91 -15.37
N PRO A 40 -6.61 48.10 -14.96
CA PRO A 40 -6.20 48.34 -13.59
C PRO A 40 -7.46 48.65 -12.77
N GLY A 41 -7.94 47.66 -12.02
CA GLY A 41 -9.10 47.78 -11.13
C GLY A 41 -8.67 47.71 -9.66
N LEU A 42 -8.41 48.88 -9.11
CA LEU A 42 -8.17 49.18 -7.70
C LEU A 42 -9.29 48.66 -6.77
N ILE A 43 -8.89 48.31 -5.53
CA ILE A 43 -9.68 48.33 -4.28
C ILE A 43 -10.53 47.09 -3.96
N GLY A 44 -10.02 46.30 -3.00
CA GLY A 44 -10.76 45.31 -2.23
C GLY A 44 -10.05 45.05 -0.91
N ALA A 45 -10.39 45.85 0.08
CA ALA A 45 -9.78 45.90 1.41
C ALA A 45 -9.91 44.60 2.23
N ALA A 46 -8.98 44.47 3.19
CA ALA A 46 -9.18 43.81 4.48
C ALA A 46 -9.59 42.32 4.46
N GLY A 47 -8.61 41.47 4.18
CA GLY A 47 -8.62 40.06 4.58
C GLY A 47 -7.49 39.77 5.55
N LEU A 48 -7.56 40.30 6.78
CA LEU A 48 -6.72 39.91 7.91
C LEU A 48 -7.08 38.47 8.35
N GLY A 49 -6.90 37.50 7.47
CA GLY A 49 -6.96 36.09 7.81
C GLY A 49 -5.60 35.66 8.34
N ARG A 50 -5.30 35.97 9.60
CA ARG A 50 -4.25 35.28 10.35
C ARG A 50 -4.57 33.78 10.29
N THR A 51 -3.95 33.07 9.36
CA THR A 51 -3.94 31.60 9.36
C THR A 51 -3.11 31.19 10.56
N ALA A 52 -3.77 31.06 11.72
CA ALA A 52 -3.22 30.38 12.86
C ALA A 52 -3.03 28.92 12.44
N SER A 53 -1.84 28.60 11.93
CA SER A 53 -1.36 27.22 11.88
C SER A 53 -1.31 26.72 13.32
N LEU A 54 -2.39 26.06 13.74
CA LEU A 54 -2.37 25.18 14.89
C LEU A 54 -1.43 24.03 14.52
N ILE A 55 -0.15 24.21 14.82
CA ILE A 55 0.83 23.13 14.85
C ILE A 55 0.39 22.22 16.00
N TRP A 56 -0.57 21.34 15.72
CA TRP A 56 -0.92 20.25 16.61
C TRP A 56 0.27 19.30 16.61
N THR A 57 1.23 19.57 17.49
CA THR A 57 2.34 18.67 17.75
C THR A 57 1.76 17.51 18.53
N ALA A 58 1.22 16.51 17.82
CA ALA A 58 0.84 15.25 18.46
C ALA A 58 2.14 14.65 19.01
N ALA A 59 2.33 14.78 20.33
CA ALA A 59 3.37 14.03 21.00
C ALA A 59 3.11 12.56 20.67
N SER A 60 4.05 11.92 19.97
CA SER A 60 4.05 10.48 19.73
C SER A 60 4.21 9.80 21.08
N ALA A 61 3.11 9.67 21.82
CA ALA A 61 3.08 8.98 23.09
C ALA A 61 3.46 7.53 22.79
N THR A 62 4.59 7.09 23.34
CA THR A 62 4.96 5.68 23.29
C THR A 62 3.82 4.90 23.94
N PRO A 63 3.18 3.95 23.23
CA PRO A 63 2.07 3.21 23.78
C PRO A 63 2.48 2.50 25.06
N LEU A 64 1.65 2.65 26.09
CA LEU A 64 1.86 1.98 27.37
C LEU A 64 1.91 0.45 27.15
N PRO A 65 2.80 -0.29 27.84
CA PRO A 65 2.77 -1.75 27.84
C PRO A 65 1.37 -2.30 28.18
N LEU A 66 1.06 -3.51 27.70
CA LEU A 66 -0.21 -4.18 28.04
C LEU A 66 -0.22 -4.57 29.51
N ALA A 67 -1.30 -4.21 30.20
CA ALA A 67 -1.61 -4.76 31.51
C ALA A 67 -1.84 -6.28 31.42
N ALA A 68 -1.65 -7.00 32.52
CA ALA A 68 -1.79 -8.46 32.54
C ALA A 68 -3.19 -8.92 32.09
N ALA A 69 -4.25 -8.24 32.53
CA ALA A 69 -5.62 -8.56 32.14
C ALA A 69 -5.88 -8.33 30.64
N GLU A 70 -5.40 -7.21 30.09
CA GLU A 70 -5.50 -6.91 28.65
C GLU A 70 -4.79 -7.97 27.80
N ARG A 71 -3.59 -8.36 28.22
CA ARG A 71 -2.80 -9.41 27.57
C ARG A 71 -3.52 -10.75 27.57
N THR A 72 -4.03 -11.19 28.72
CA THR A 72 -4.84 -12.43 28.81
C THR A 72 -6.05 -12.35 27.89
N LEU A 73 -6.72 -11.20 27.82
CA LEU A 73 -7.83 -11.00 26.90
C LEU A 73 -7.38 -11.16 25.45
N VAL A 74 -6.29 -10.55 25.01
CA VAL A 74 -5.78 -10.72 23.64
C VAL A 74 -5.40 -12.17 23.35
N LEU A 75 -4.70 -12.84 24.26
CA LEU A 75 -4.33 -14.25 24.11
C LEU A 75 -5.55 -15.16 23.96
N SER A 76 -6.63 -14.87 24.67
CA SER A 76 -7.86 -15.64 24.52
C SER A 76 -8.54 -15.50 23.15
N TYR A 77 -8.24 -14.44 22.37
CA TYR A 77 -8.58 -14.35 20.95
C TYR A 77 -7.66 -15.23 20.08
N VAL A 78 -6.43 -15.48 20.47
CA VAL A 78 -5.53 -16.40 19.76
C VAL A 78 -5.99 -17.85 19.93
N GLU A 79 -6.34 -18.22 21.16
CA GLU A 79 -6.57 -19.61 21.54
C GLU A 79 -7.93 -20.17 21.14
N SER A 80 -8.96 -19.31 21.03
CA SER A 80 -10.34 -19.76 20.92
C SER A 80 -11.17 -19.00 19.89
N TYR A 81 -12.06 -19.71 19.20
CA TYR A 81 -13.13 -19.10 18.43
C TYR A 81 -14.18 -18.49 19.35
N ARG A 82 -14.70 -17.31 18.99
CA ARG A 82 -15.71 -16.60 19.78
C ARG A 82 -16.89 -16.25 18.90
N ALA A 83 -18.09 -16.35 19.46
CA ALA A 83 -19.32 -15.95 18.75
C ALA A 83 -19.29 -14.48 18.29
N ASN A 84 -18.59 -13.61 19.03
CA ASN A 84 -18.43 -12.20 18.69
C ASN A 84 -17.17 -11.88 17.85
N ASP A 85 -16.41 -12.90 17.43
CA ASP A 85 -15.21 -12.77 16.60
C ASP A 85 -15.39 -13.57 15.32
N ALA A 86 -16.30 -13.09 14.48
CA ALA A 86 -16.68 -13.74 13.23
C ALA A 86 -15.47 -13.94 12.31
N LEU A 87 -15.52 -14.99 11.50
CA LEU A 87 -14.63 -15.14 10.36
C LEU A 87 -14.95 -14.08 9.31
N VAL A 88 -13.90 -13.54 8.69
CA VAL A 88 -13.96 -12.61 7.57
C VAL A 88 -13.09 -13.14 6.45
N GLU A 89 -13.58 -13.03 5.22
CA GLU A 89 -12.82 -13.42 4.03
C GLU A 89 -11.69 -12.40 3.79
N VAL A 90 -10.45 -12.88 3.74
CA VAL A 90 -9.24 -12.05 3.54
C VAL A 90 -8.71 -12.12 2.10
N ARG A 91 -9.10 -13.17 1.37
CA ARG A 91 -8.88 -13.41 -0.06
C ARG A 91 -9.78 -14.58 -0.49
N PRO A 92 -10.04 -14.79 -1.79
CA PRO A 92 -10.97 -15.80 -2.26
C PRO A 92 -10.78 -17.17 -1.59
N GLY A 93 -11.78 -17.62 -0.85
CA GLY A 93 -11.80 -18.93 -0.17
C GLY A 93 -10.88 -19.04 1.06
N VAL A 94 -10.34 -17.94 1.57
CA VAL A 94 -9.53 -17.90 2.79
C VAL A 94 -10.16 -16.94 3.79
N GLU A 95 -10.46 -17.47 4.95
CA GLU A 95 -11.05 -16.73 6.05
C GLU A 95 -10.06 -16.61 7.21
N ALA A 96 -10.21 -15.54 7.98
CA ALA A 96 -9.48 -15.31 9.22
C ALA A 96 -10.43 -14.73 10.27
N LYS A 97 -10.08 -14.88 11.55
CA LYS A 97 -10.83 -14.22 12.62
C LYS A 97 -10.77 -12.71 12.41
N ARG A 98 -11.90 -12.01 12.56
CA ARG A 98 -11.95 -10.54 12.45
C ARG A 98 -10.92 -9.87 13.35
N SER A 99 -10.75 -10.36 14.58
CA SER A 99 -9.74 -9.86 15.52
C SER A 99 -8.30 -10.00 15.04
N ASN A 100 -8.00 -10.98 14.17
CA ASN A 100 -6.67 -11.14 13.58
C ASN A 100 -6.43 -10.14 12.43
N VAL A 101 -7.48 -9.67 11.77
CA VAL A 101 -7.40 -8.75 10.61
C VAL A 101 -7.52 -7.28 11.05
N GLU A 102 -8.51 -7.00 11.89
CA GLU A 102 -8.92 -5.66 12.32
C GLU A 102 -8.37 -5.30 13.71
N GLY A 103 -7.84 -6.27 14.45
CA GLY A 103 -7.32 -6.10 15.79
C GLY A 103 -8.38 -6.24 16.89
N VAL A 104 -7.92 -6.23 18.13
CA VAL A 104 -8.73 -6.24 19.36
C VAL A 104 -8.80 -4.81 19.90
N ARG A 105 -10.01 -4.34 20.19
CA ARG A 105 -10.23 -3.03 20.84
C ARG A 105 -10.09 -3.18 22.35
N LEU A 106 -9.18 -2.43 22.94
CA LEU A 106 -8.91 -2.35 24.38
C LEU A 106 -8.88 -0.88 24.79
N ASP A 107 -9.72 -0.47 25.74
CA ASP A 107 -9.66 0.86 26.39
C ASP A 107 -9.31 2.05 25.46
N GLY A 108 -9.99 2.12 24.30
CA GLY A 108 -9.81 3.22 23.33
C GLY A 108 -8.64 3.09 22.35
N ARG A 109 -7.87 1.99 22.40
CA ARG A 109 -6.85 1.64 21.41
C ARG A 109 -7.16 0.31 20.72
N THR A 110 -6.62 0.14 19.52
CA THR A 110 -6.61 -1.14 18.82
C THR A 110 -5.25 -1.78 18.98
N VAL A 111 -5.22 -3.03 19.41
CA VAL A 111 -4.01 -3.85 19.44
C VAL A 111 -4.15 -5.00 18.46
N TYR A 112 -3.04 -5.38 17.85
CA TYR A 112 -2.94 -6.47 16.89
C TYR A 112 -2.10 -7.58 17.48
N TYR A 113 -2.32 -8.80 17.01
CA TYR A 113 -1.52 -9.95 17.38
C TYR A 113 -1.14 -10.75 16.14
N ASP A 114 0.08 -11.29 16.15
CA ASP A 114 0.55 -12.22 15.14
C ASP A 114 1.14 -13.47 15.82
N VAL A 115 0.76 -14.64 15.33
CA VAL A 115 1.33 -15.93 15.75
C VAL A 115 2.47 -16.28 14.80
N LEU A 116 3.69 -16.46 15.30
CA LEU A 116 4.87 -16.56 14.43
C LEU A 116 4.91 -17.85 13.58
N SER A 117 4.35 -18.94 14.08
CA SER A 117 4.26 -20.24 13.38
C SER A 117 3.10 -20.34 12.41
N HIS A 118 2.08 -19.50 12.58
CA HIS A 118 0.83 -19.60 11.83
C HIS A 118 0.68 -18.43 10.86
N GLN A 119 -0.19 -18.61 9.88
CA GLN A 119 -0.61 -17.52 9.05
C GLN A 119 -1.42 -16.53 9.90
N SER A 120 -0.97 -15.29 9.97
CA SER A 120 -1.70 -14.18 10.58
C SER A 120 -1.92 -13.11 9.51
N PHE A 121 -3.04 -12.42 9.63
CA PHE A 121 -3.53 -11.44 8.65
C PHE A 121 -3.55 -10.02 9.22
N GLY A 122 -2.87 -9.82 10.34
CA GLY A 122 -2.65 -8.52 10.95
C GLY A 122 -1.89 -7.58 10.01
N PRO A 123 -1.92 -6.25 10.26
CA PRO A 123 -1.28 -5.26 9.40
C PRO A 123 0.19 -5.55 9.12
N LEU A 124 0.95 -6.01 10.12
CA LEU A 124 2.38 -6.31 9.98
C LEU A 124 2.62 -7.52 9.08
N ARG A 125 1.89 -8.63 9.28
CA ARG A 125 2.04 -9.87 8.49
C ARG A 125 1.48 -9.76 7.08
N SER A 126 0.45 -8.94 6.89
CA SER A 126 -0.08 -8.62 5.56
C SER A 126 0.75 -7.59 4.79
N GLY A 127 1.81 -7.03 5.40
CA GLY A 127 2.67 -6.03 4.76
C GLY A 127 2.03 -4.65 4.60
N ARG A 128 0.88 -4.41 5.25
CA ARG A 128 0.21 -3.09 5.26
C ARG A 128 0.98 -2.05 6.08
N VAL A 129 1.80 -2.50 7.04
CA VAL A 129 2.69 -1.65 7.84
C VAL A 129 4.06 -2.33 7.98
N GLY A 130 5.11 -1.53 8.13
CA GLY A 130 6.46 -1.99 8.41
C GLY A 130 6.72 -2.27 9.90
N ARG A 131 7.86 -2.89 10.20
CA ARG A 131 8.30 -3.11 11.61
C ARG A 131 8.54 -1.80 12.36
N ASP A 132 8.98 -0.77 11.64
CA ASP A 132 9.23 0.54 12.22
C ASP A 132 7.94 1.31 12.52
N ASP A 133 6.80 0.86 11.98
CA ASP A 133 5.47 1.45 12.16
C ASP A 133 4.68 0.79 13.30
N VAL A 134 5.32 -0.06 14.12
CA VAL A 134 4.66 -0.71 15.26
C VAL A 134 5.43 -0.58 16.58
N HIS A 135 4.70 -0.49 17.68
CA HIS A 135 5.21 -0.68 19.03
C HIS A 135 4.88 -2.09 19.49
N ILE A 136 5.90 -2.90 19.77
CA ILE A 136 5.71 -4.22 20.38
C ILE A 136 5.34 -4.01 21.85
N LEU A 137 4.17 -4.50 22.24
CA LEU A 137 3.61 -4.32 23.58
C LEU A 137 3.83 -5.55 24.46
N SER A 138 3.83 -6.74 23.85
CA SER A 138 4.18 -7.99 24.53
C SER A 138 4.65 -9.05 23.55
N ARG A 139 5.40 -10.01 24.07
CA ARG A 139 5.72 -11.26 23.38
C ARG A 139 5.48 -12.41 24.33
N GLU A 140 4.64 -13.35 23.92
CA GLU A 140 4.19 -14.46 24.75
C GLU A 140 4.61 -15.78 24.13
N GLY A 141 5.08 -16.71 24.96
CA GLY A 141 5.63 -18.00 24.53
C GLY A 141 7.01 -17.90 23.88
N ASP A 142 7.57 -19.06 23.56
CA ASP A 142 8.93 -19.19 23.03
C ASP A 142 8.96 -19.80 21.63
N GLY A 143 10.00 -19.42 20.88
CA GLY A 143 10.30 -20.01 19.58
C GLY A 143 9.17 -19.83 18.54
N PRO A 144 8.83 -20.87 17.76
CA PRO A 144 7.87 -20.75 16.65
C PRO A 144 6.43 -20.53 17.12
N VAL A 145 6.06 -20.89 18.35
CA VAL A 145 4.68 -20.73 18.86
C VAL A 145 4.45 -19.34 19.47
N ALA A 146 5.47 -18.47 19.47
CA ALA A 146 5.37 -17.17 20.09
C ALA A 146 4.29 -16.27 19.43
N VAL A 147 3.56 -15.55 20.28
CA VAL A 147 2.60 -14.52 19.91
C VAL A 147 3.24 -13.17 20.13
N VAL A 148 3.19 -12.31 19.11
CA VAL A 148 3.63 -10.92 19.20
C VAL A 148 2.39 -10.04 19.25
N ILE A 149 2.26 -9.24 20.31
CA ILE A 149 1.18 -8.28 20.47
C ILE A 149 1.73 -6.86 20.29
N TYR A 150 1.10 -6.06 19.44
CA TYR A 150 1.60 -4.74 19.07
C TYR A 150 0.49 -3.72 18.84
N ALA A 151 0.85 -2.44 18.85
CA ALA A 151 0.02 -1.33 18.38
C ALA A 151 0.73 -0.60 17.24
N LEU A 152 -0.04 0.04 16.36
CA LEU A 152 0.53 0.90 15.32
C LEU A 152 1.07 2.19 15.95
N LYS A 153 2.23 2.66 15.50
CA LYS A 153 2.66 4.03 15.78
C LYS A 153 1.75 4.96 14.98
N ARG A 154 1.27 6.04 15.60
CA ARG A 154 0.49 7.07 14.91
C ARG A 154 1.41 8.09 14.26
#